data_AF-A0A124F4C1-F1
#
_entry.id   AF-A0A124F4C1-F1
#
_cell.length_a   1.000
_cell.length_b   1.000
_cell.length_c   1.000
_cell.angle_alpha   90.00
_cell.angle_beta   90.00
_cell.angle_gamma   90.00
#
_symmetry.space_group_name_H-M   'P 1'
#
loop_
_entity.id
_entity.type
_entity.pdbx_description
1 polymer ?
#
loop_
_entity_poly.entity_id
_entity_poly.type
_entity_poly.pdbx_seq_one_letter_code
_entity_poly.pdbx_strand_id
1 'polypeptide(L)'
;MDTSITIIGIVIAIIVAIPVYFSARTSAANKSKILDIKKKFNPTHPDAFDLTETQSNKTLTIDHKNRKFILMNFNPNQQESTFVDLKSVSSCKLIPTTDGNSDTILKIDFEFLERETQRKIIIPFYDFDDDRIKQISAYQDHMFAKKWLKIIQDSI
;
A
#
# COMPACT_ATOMS: atom_id res chain seq x y z
N MET A 1 45.56 10.71 21.39
CA MET A 1 44.21 10.77 20.79
C MET A 1 43.32 11.40 21.84
N ASP A 2 42.78 12.58 21.57
CA ASP A 2 42.00 13.29 22.59
C ASP A 2 40.73 12.51 22.95
N THR A 3 40.62 12.15 24.21
CA THR A 3 39.49 11.39 24.77
C THR A 3 38.16 12.08 24.44
N SER A 4 38.16 13.42 24.38
CA SER A 4 37.01 14.25 24.00
C SER A 4 36.53 13.98 22.57
N ILE A 5 37.44 13.83 21.60
CA ILE A 5 37.09 13.54 20.20
C ILE A 5 36.46 12.13 20.10
N THR A 6 37.01 11.18 20.87
CA THR A 6 36.52 9.80 20.91
C THR A 6 35.10 9.73 21.49
N ILE A 7 34.82 10.46 22.57
CA ILE A 7 33.50 10.53 23.21
C ILE A 7 32.46 11.12 22.25
N ILE A 8 32.79 12.21 21.56
CA ILE A 8 31.88 12.84 20.58
C ILE A 8 31.55 11.86 19.44
N GLY A 9 32.55 11.13 18.93
CA GLY A 9 32.34 10.11 17.89
C GLY A 9 31.38 9.00 18.32
N ILE A 10 31.49 8.53 19.57
CA ILE A 10 30.59 7.50 20.12
C ILE A 10 29.15 8.04 20.24
N VAL A 11 28.98 9.26 20.73
CA VAL A 11 27.65 9.88 20.87
C VAL A 11 26.95 10.02 19.52
N ILE A 12 27.67 10.49 18.50
CA ILE A 12 27.13 10.61 17.13
C ILE A 12 26.75 9.23 16.57
N ALA A 13 27.59 8.21 16.78
CA ALA A 13 27.31 6.85 16.33
C ALA A 13 26.01 6.29 16.95
N ILE A 14 25.78 6.51 18.25
CA ILE A 14 24.56 6.08 18.93
C ILE A 14 23.32 6.80 18.37
N ILE A 15 23.40 8.12 18.17
CA ILE A 15 22.30 8.92 17.63
C ILE A 15 21.89 8.45 16.23
N VAL A 16 22.84 8.03 15.39
CA VAL A 16 22.55 7.49 14.05
C VAL A 16 22.09 6.03 14.08
N ALA A 17 22.68 5.20 14.95
CA ALA A 17 22.36 3.78 15.02
C ALA A 17 20.92 3.51 15.46
N ILE A 18 20.37 4.30 16.38
CA ILE A 18 19.00 4.10 16.90
C ILE A 18 17.94 4.23 15.79
N PRO A 19 17.85 5.34 15.03
CA PRO A 19 16.89 5.45 13.92
C PRO A 19 17.08 4.37 12.85
N VAL A 20 18.32 4.01 12.53
CA VAL A 20 18.62 2.95 11.53
C VAL A 20 18.10 1.59 12.00
N TYR A 21 18.33 1.24 13.27
CA TYR A 21 17.82 0.00 13.85
C TYR A 21 16.28 -0.05 13.83
N PHE A 22 15.61 1.02 14.25
CA PHE A 22 14.14 1.10 14.23
C PHE A 22 13.58 1.01 12.80
N SER A 23 14.23 1.68 11.84
CA SER A 23 13.86 1.61 10.42
C SER A 23 13.97 0.17 9.90
N ALA A 24 15.12 -0.49 10.11
CA ALA A 24 15.36 -1.85 9.65
C ALA A 24 14.39 -2.87 10.29
N ARG A 25 14.14 -2.77 11.60
CA ARG A 25 13.18 -3.62 12.31
C ARG A 25 11.76 -3.46 11.76
N THR A 26 11.34 -2.22 11.50
CA THR A 26 10.02 -1.93 10.93
C THR A 26 9.89 -2.50 9.52
N SER A 27 10.92 -2.36 8.68
CA SER A 27 10.94 -2.96 7.35
C SER A 27 10.83 -4.49 7.38
N ALA A 28 11.53 -5.15 8.30
CA ALA A 28 11.46 -6.60 8.44
C ALA A 28 10.07 -7.08 8.90
N ALA A 29 9.47 -6.39 9.87
CA ALA A 29 8.10 -6.69 10.34
C ALA A 29 7.07 -6.54 9.21
N ASN A 30 7.17 -5.46 8.41
CA ASN A 30 6.28 -5.24 7.27
C ASN A 30 6.44 -6.33 6.19
N LYS A 31 7.68 -6.76 5.90
CA LYS A 31 7.91 -7.87 4.95
C LYS A 31 7.28 -9.18 5.41
N SER A 32 7.39 -9.52 6.69
CA SER A 32 6.74 -10.72 7.24
C SER A 32 5.23 -10.64 7.09
N LYS A 33 4.62 -9.50 7.47
CA LYS A 33 3.17 -9.29 7.34
C LYS A 33 2.68 -9.41 5.90
N ILE A 34 3.39 -8.80 4.94
CA ILE A 34 3.07 -8.90 3.51
C ILE A 34 3.09 -10.37 3.07
N LEU A 35 4.10 -11.13 3.47
CA LEU A 35 4.22 -12.56 3.14
C LEU A 35 3.08 -13.38 3.74
N ASP A 36 2.71 -13.11 5.00
CA ASP A 36 1.63 -13.82 5.69
C ASP A 36 0.27 -13.54 5.02
N ILE A 37 0.02 -12.31 4.59
CA ILE A 37 -1.18 -11.96 3.80
C ILE A 37 -1.15 -12.67 2.44
N LYS A 38 -0.02 -12.69 1.72
CA LYS A 38 0.11 -13.43 0.46
C LYS A 38 -0.21 -14.92 0.64
N LYS A 39 0.33 -15.54 1.70
CA LYS A 39 0.04 -16.95 2.04
C LYS A 39 -1.43 -17.19 2.36
N LYS A 40 -2.13 -16.22 2.95
CA LYS A 40 -3.58 -16.32 3.22
C LYS A 40 -4.40 -16.48 1.93
N PHE A 41 -4.00 -15.82 0.84
CA PHE A 41 -4.74 -15.82 -0.44
C PHE A 41 -4.15 -16.77 -1.50
N ASN A 42 -2.92 -17.24 -1.30
CA ASN A 42 -2.30 -18.31 -2.07
C ASN A 42 -1.31 -19.10 -1.18
N PRO A 43 -1.79 -20.06 -0.38
CA PRO A 43 -0.93 -20.78 0.58
C PRO A 43 0.10 -21.67 -0.12
N THR A 44 -0.23 -22.17 -1.32
CA THR A 44 0.62 -23.10 -2.08
C THR A 44 1.76 -22.38 -2.82
N HIS A 45 1.48 -21.20 -3.38
CA HIS A 45 2.44 -20.41 -4.16
C HIS A 45 2.30 -18.90 -3.86
N PRO A 46 2.72 -18.43 -2.68
CA PRO A 46 2.66 -17.01 -2.33
C PRO A 46 3.60 -16.14 -3.20
N ASP A 47 4.59 -16.76 -3.83
CA ASP A 47 5.50 -16.19 -4.83
C ASP A 47 4.83 -15.93 -6.18
N ALA A 48 3.65 -16.51 -6.44
CA ALA A 48 2.87 -16.23 -7.66
C ALA A 48 2.40 -14.77 -7.74
N PHE A 49 2.38 -14.06 -6.61
CA PHE A 49 2.24 -12.60 -6.55
C PHE A 49 3.53 -11.92 -7.04
N ASP A 50 3.66 -11.86 -8.35
CA ASP A 50 4.88 -11.55 -9.09
C ASP A 50 5.22 -10.06 -9.12
N LEU A 51 4.23 -9.18 -8.96
CA LEU A 51 4.46 -7.75 -8.75
C LEU A 51 3.94 -7.32 -7.38
N THR A 52 4.83 -6.68 -6.62
CA THR A 52 4.52 -6.09 -5.31
C THR A 52 5.19 -4.75 -5.20
N GLU A 53 4.43 -3.71 -4.89
CA GLU A 53 4.96 -2.39 -4.61
C GLU A 53 4.35 -1.84 -3.33
N THR A 54 5.16 -1.14 -2.56
CA THR A 54 4.76 -0.50 -1.31
C THR A 54 5.01 1.00 -1.43
N GLN A 55 3.97 1.78 -1.15
CA GLN A 55 4.06 3.23 -1.00
C GLN A 55 3.48 3.59 0.37
N SER A 56 4.26 4.27 1.20
CA SER A 56 3.86 4.63 2.56
C SER A 56 3.43 3.38 3.36
N ASN A 57 2.17 3.33 3.83
CA ASN A 57 1.60 2.21 4.57
C ASN A 57 0.76 1.27 3.69
N LYS A 58 0.76 1.46 2.37
CA LYS A 58 -0.11 0.76 1.44
C LYS A 58 0.77 -0.14 0.57
N THR A 59 0.41 -1.42 0.47
CA THR A 59 1.10 -2.38 -0.40
C THR A 59 0.12 -2.98 -1.36
N LEU A 60 0.42 -2.90 -2.65
CA LEU A 60 -0.39 -3.49 -3.71
C LEU A 60 0.40 -4.65 -4.27
N THR A 61 -0.30 -5.75 -4.50
CA THR A 61 0.30 -6.90 -5.14
C THR A 61 -0.67 -7.56 -6.09
N ILE A 62 -0.14 -8.04 -7.21
CA ILE A 62 -0.89 -8.75 -8.23
C ILE A 62 -0.16 -10.04 -8.57
N ASP A 63 -0.95 -11.07 -8.89
CA ASP A 63 -0.54 -12.31 -9.52
C ASP A 63 -1.13 -12.26 -10.94
N HIS A 64 -0.30 -11.91 -11.93
CA HIS A 64 -0.76 -11.77 -13.31
C HIS A 64 -1.26 -13.09 -13.90
N LYS A 65 -0.66 -14.22 -13.49
CA LYS A 65 -0.97 -15.55 -14.01
C LYS A 65 -2.36 -16.01 -13.57
N ASN A 66 -2.66 -15.86 -12.29
CA ASN A 66 -3.95 -16.25 -11.71
C ASN A 66 -4.95 -15.10 -11.65
N ARG A 67 -4.56 -13.90 -12.10
CA ARG A 67 -5.38 -12.68 -12.11
C ARG A 67 -5.96 -12.36 -10.73
N LYS A 68 -5.09 -12.36 -9.70
CA LYS A 68 -5.46 -12.05 -8.32
C LYS A 68 -4.83 -10.74 -7.89
N PHE A 69 -5.60 -9.87 -7.26
CA PHE A 69 -5.12 -8.60 -6.73
C PHE A 69 -5.36 -8.51 -5.22
N ILE A 70 -4.39 -7.95 -4.51
CA ILE A 70 -4.51 -7.65 -3.08
C ILE A 70 -4.06 -6.21 -2.85
N LEU A 71 -4.93 -5.43 -2.21
CA LEU A 71 -4.57 -4.19 -1.55
C LEU A 71 -4.36 -4.47 -0.06
N MET A 72 -3.20 -4.13 0.47
CA MET A 72 -2.87 -4.19 1.89
C MET A 72 -2.74 -2.78 2.43
N ASN A 73 -3.35 -2.52 3.57
CA ASN A 73 -3.30 -1.23 4.22
C ASN A 73 -2.87 -1.41 5.69
N PHE A 74 -1.65 -0.95 5.99
CA PHE A 74 -1.04 -1.07 7.31
C PHE A 74 -1.24 0.19 8.16
N ASN A 75 -2.21 1.05 7.82
CA ASN A 75 -2.66 2.10 8.71
C ASN A 75 -3.41 1.48 9.92
N PRO A 76 -3.17 1.98 11.14
CA PRO A 76 -3.95 1.56 12.30
C PRO A 76 -5.43 1.89 12.07
N ASN A 77 -6.32 0.99 12.52
CA ASN A 77 -7.78 1.10 12.41
C ASN A 77 -8.39 0.87 11.01
N GLN A 78 -7.59 0.51 10.00
CA GLN A 78 -8.10 0.15 8.67
C GLN A 78 -8.04 -1.37 8.45
N GLN A 79 -8.84 -1.87 7.50
CA GLN A 79 -8.80 -3.27 7.11
C GLN A 79 -7.42 -3.62 6.54
N GLU A 80 -6.75 -4.60 7.15
CA GLU A 80 -5.35 -4.91 6.85
C GLU A 80 -5.14 -5.36 5.39
N SER A 81 -6.11 -6.06 4.79
CA SER A 81 -6.04 -6.49 3.41
C SER A 81 -7.42 -6.69 2.76
N THR A 82 -7.52 -6.33 1.49
CA THR A 82 -8.68 -6.59 0.63
C THR A 82 -8.22 -7.33 -0.62
N PHE A 83 -8.90 -8.43 -0.94
CA PHE A 83 -8.62 -9.29 -2.08
C PHE A 83 -9.68 -9.10 -3.16
N VAL A 84 -9.23 -9.10 -4.41
CA VAL A 84 -10.09 -9.08 -5.61
C VAL A 84 -9.62 -10.16 -6.57
N ASP A 85 -10.55 -11.04 -6.96
CA ASP A 85 -10.34 -11.91 -8.11
C ASP A 85 -10.61 -11.12 -9.39
N LEU A 86 -9.56 -10.78 -10.15
CA LEU A 86 -9.72 -10.01 -11.37
C LEU A 86 -10.41 -10.81 -12.48
N LYS A 87 -10.48 -12.15 -12.38
CA LYS A 87 -11.25 -12.97 -13.32
C LYS A 87 -12.74 -12.71 -13.25
N SER A 88 -13.27 -12.36 -12.07
CA SER A 88 -14.69 -12.07 -11.87
C SER A 88 -15.05 -10.62 -12.15
N VAL A 89 -14.08 -9.77 -12.48
CA VAL A 89 -14.26 -8.34 -12.74
C VAL A 89 -14.27 -8.06 -14.24
N SER A 90 -15.07 -7.07 -14.65
CA SER A 90 -15.18 -6.59 -16.03
C SER A 90 -14.44 -5.26 -16.26
N SER A 91 -14.34 -4.41 -15.23
CA SER A 91 -13.60 -3.17 -15.31
C SER A 91 -13.16 -2.69 -13.93
N CYS A 92 -12.12 -1.87 -13.90
CA CYS A 92 -11.65 -1.16 -12.72
C CYS A 92 -11.50 0.33 -13.07
N LYS A 93 -11.85 1.23 -12.15
CA LYS A 93 -11.61 2.67 -12.26
C LYS A 93 -11.29 3.29 -10.91
N LEU A 94 -10.66 4.45 -10.93
CA LEU A 94 -10.45 5.28 -9.75
C LEU A 94 -11.59 6.29 -9.62
N ILE A 95 -12.15 6.39 -8.42
CA ILE A 95 -13.18 7.36 -8.06
C ILE A 95 -12.56 8.34 -7.06
N PRO A 96 -12.15 9.53 -7.50
CA PRO A 96 -11.76 10.60 -6.60
C PRO A 96 -13.01 11.28 -6.03
N THR A 97 -13.00 11.56 -4.73
CA THR A 97 -13.94 12.48 -4.08
C THR A 97 -13.20 13.76 -3.79
N THR A 98 -13.69 14.89 -4.30
CA THR A 98 -13.12 16.22 -4.06
C THR A 98 -13.95 17.00 -3.05
N ASP A 99 -13.34 17.98 -2.42
CA ASP A 99 -14.07 19.01 -1.70
C ASP A 99 -14.96 19.81 -2.68
N GLY A 100 -16.15 20.20 -2.28
CA GLY A 100 -17.08 20.94 -3.14
C GLY A 100 -16.62 22.38 -3.39
N ASN A 101 -15.76 22.91 -2.53
CA ASN A 101 -15.27 24.29 -2.57
C ASN A 101 -13.82 24.43 -3.06
N SER A 102 -13.11 23.31 -3.20
CA SER A 102 -11.74 23.27 -3.69
C SER A 102 -11.50 22.00 -4.50
N ASP A 103 -10.70 22.06 -5.57
CA ASP A 103 -10.31 20.85 -6.35
C ASP A 103 -9.38 19.90 -5.55
N THR A 104 -9.40 19.98 -4.23
CA THR A 104 -8.64 19.14 -3.32
C THR A 104 -9.27 17.76 -3.26
N ILE A 105 -8.47 16.73 -3.56
CA ILE A 105 -8.89 15.33 -3.46
C ILE A 105 -8.93 14.94 -1.98
N LEU A 106 -10.14 14.64 -1.49
CA LEU A 106 -10.39 14.16 -0.13
C LEU A 106 -10.30 12.64 -0.05
N LYS A 107 -10.73 11.92 -1.09
CA LYS A 107 -10.76 10.45 -1.07
C LYS A 107 -10.41 9.89 -2.44
N ILE A 108 -9.80 8.70 -2.46
CA ILE A 108 -9.62 7.92 -3.69
C ILE A 108 -10.06 6.49 -3.38
N ASP A 109 -11.01 6.01 -4.18
CA ASP A 109 -11.49 4.62 -4.13
C ASP A 109 -11.18 3.90 -5.44
N PHE A 110 -10.85 2.62 -5.37
CA PHE A 110 -10.94 1.73 -6.52
C PHE A 110 -12.37 1.18 -6.63
N GLU A 111 -13.02 1.41 -7.76
CA GLU A 111 -14.31 0.79 -8.10
C GLU A 111 -14.06 -0.34 -9.11
N PHE A 112 -14.36 -1.57 -8.71
CA PHE A 112 -14.36 -2.75 -9.58
C PHE A 112 -15.80 -3.12 -9.93
N LEU A 113 -16.06 -3.43 -11.20
CA LEU A 113 -17.37 -3.87 -11.66
C LEU A 113 -17.36 -5.39 -11.89
N GLU A 114 -18.10 -6.15 -11.09
CA GLU A 114 -18.24 -7.60 -11.30
C GLU A 114 -18.89 -7.91 -12.65
N ARG A 115 -18.37 -8.93 -13.35
CA ARG A 115 -18.82 -9.31 -14.68
C ARG A 115 -20.23 -9.93 -14.66
N GLU A 116 -20.47 -10.85 -13.72
CA GLU A 116 -21.72 -11.63 -13.68
C GLU A 116 -22.88 -10.84 -13.05
N THR A 117 -22.61 -10.17 -11.93
CA THR A 117 -23.65 -9.52 -11.12
C THR A 117 -23.83 -8.04 -11.46
N GLN A 118 -22.90 -7.44 -12.22
CA GLN A 118 -22.79 -6.00 -12.43
C GLN A 118 -22.69 -5.21 -11.10
N ARG A 119 -22.31 -5.89 -10.02
CA ARG A 119 -22.14 -5.27 -8.71
C ARG A 119 -20.85 -4.46 -8.68
N LYS A 120 -20.90 -3.31 -8.02
CA LYS A 120 -19.73 -2.48 -7.74
C LYS A 120 -19.07 -2.91 -6.42
N ILE A 121 -17.79 -3.24 -6.48
CA ILE A 121 -16.93 -3.45 -5.33
C ILE A 121 -16.10 -2.17 -5.16
N ILE A 122 -16.29 -1.48 -4.05
CA ILE A 122 -15.57 -0.23 -3.74
C ILE A 122 -14.52 -0.55 -2.70
N ILE A 123 -13.26 -0.28 -3.02
CA ILE A 123 -12.12 -0.49 -2.13
C ILE A 123 -11.50 0.88 -1.83
N PRO A 124 -11.56 1.35 -0.58
CA PRO A 124 -10.94 2.62 -0.23
C PRO A 124 -9.42 2.52 -0.33
N PHE A 125 -8.83 3.48 -1.03
CA PHE A 125 -7.39 3.55 -1.22
C PHE A 125 -6.76 4.71 -0.45
N TYR A 126 -7.38 5.87 -0.43
CA TYR A 126 -6.93 7.04 0.31
C TYR A 126 -8.14 7.76 0.90
N ASP A 127 -8.03 8.19 2.14
CA ASP A 127 -9.05 9.00 2.81
C ASP A 127 -8.36 10.09 3.64
N PHE A 128 -8.64 11.35 3.32
CA PHE A 128 -8.05 12.52 3.94
C PHE A 128 -8.33 12.56 5.44
N ASP A 129 -9.49 12.09 5.90
CA ASP A 129 -9.86 12.13 7.33
C ASP A 129 -9.07 11.13 8.18
N ASP A 130 -8.78 9.95 7.64
CA ASP A 130 -7.93 8.94 8.29
C ASP A 130 -6.44 9.28 8.18
N ASP A 131 -6.02 9.88 7.06
CA ASP A 131 -4.63 10.24 6.81
C ASP A 131 -4.27 11.68 7.30
N ARG A 132 -5.13 12.35 8.09
CA ARG A 132 -4.93 13.74 8.60
C ARG A 132 -3.60 13.98 9.31
N ILE A 133 -3.03 12.96 9.94
CA ILE A 133 -1.72 13.04 10.64
C ILE A 133 -0.54 13.04 9.64
N LYS A 134 -0.78 12.69 8.36
CA LYS A 134 0.25 12.40 7.35
C LYS A 134 -0.03 13.11 6.01
N GLN A 135 -0.34 14.41 6.05
CA GLN A 135 -0.61 15.28 4.89
C GLN A 135 0.49 15.34 3.78
N ILE A 136 1.54 14.54 3.86
CA ILE A 136 2.70 14.58 2.95
C ILE A 136 2.53 13.64 1.73
N SER A 137 1.61 12.66 1.72
CA SER A 137 1.56 11.63 0.66
C SER A 137 0.37 11.66 -0.31
N ALA A 138 -0.60 12.56 -0.19
CA ALA A 138 -1.83 12.51 -1.02
C ALA A 138 -1.53 12.49 -2.54
N TYR A 139 -0.59 13.33 -2.99
CA TYR A 139 -0.16 13.34 -4.38
C TYR A 139 0.56 12.04 -4.80
N GLN A 140 1.44 11.53 -3.95
CA GLN A 140 2.18 10.28 -4.21
C GLN A 140 1.23 9.09 -4.26
N ASP A 141 0.29 9.01 -3.32
CA ASP A 141 -0.74 7.98 -3.25
C ASP A 141 -1.64 8.07 -4.48
N HIS A 142 -2.00 9.27 -4.95
CA HIS A 142 -2.77 9.43 -6.19
C HIS A 142 -2.00 8.95 -7.43
N MET A 143 -0.73 9.32 -7.57
CA MET A 143 0.11 8.86 -8.68
C MET A 143 0.32 7.33 -8.63
N PHE A 144 0.49 6.79 -7.43
CA PHE A 144 0.62 5.36 -7.20
C PHE A 144 -0.67 4.61 -7.54
N ALA A 145 -1.83 5.14 -7.13
CA ALA A 145 -3.14 4.61 -7.51
C ALA A 145 -3.34 4.62 -9.03
N LYS A 146 -3.01 5.73 -9.71
CA LYS A 146 -3.10 5.83 -11.18
C LYS A 146 -2.21 4.82 -11.90
N LYS A 147 -1.00 4.60 -11.40
CA LYS A 147 -0.10 3.57 -11.93
C LYS A 147 -0.72 2.18 -11.80
N TRP A 148 -1.21 1.85 -10.60
CA TRP A 148 -1.81 0.55 -10.34
C TRP A 148 -3.14 0.33 -11.04
N LEU A 149 -3.92 1.39 -11.30
CA LEU A 149 -5.10 1.30 -12.14
C LEU A 149 -4.76 0.70 -13.52
N LYS A 150 -3.69 1.18 -14.17
CA LYS A 150 -3.26 0.66 -15.48
C LYS A 150 -2.88 -0.82 -15.39
N ILE A 151 -2.05 -1.18 -14.41
CA ILE A 151 -1.61 -2.57 -14.19
C ILE A 151 -2.81 -3.50 -13.98
N ILE A 152 -3.77 -3.08 -13.16
CA ILE A 152 -5.00 -3.84 -12.90
C ILE A 152 -5.83 -3.98 -14.18
N GLN A 153 -6.03 -2.89 -14.92
CA GLN A 153 -6.80 -2.89 -16.16
C GLN A 153 -6.18 -3.79 -17.24
N ASP A 154 -4.86 -3.79 -17.37
CA ASP A 154 -4.13 -4.67 -18.30
C ASP A 154 -4.23 -6.16 -17.90
N SER A 155 -4.64 -6.45 -16.66
CA SER A 155 -4.73 -7.80 -16.09
C SER A 155 -6.15 -8.35 -15.99
N ILE A 156 -7.19 -7.55 -16.24
CA ILE A 156 -8.61 -7.95 -16.25
C ILE A 156 -8.92 -8.67 -17.56
#